data_AF-G9QNC9-F1
#
_entry.id   AF-G9QNC9-F1
#
_cell.length_a   1.000
_cell.length_b   1.000
_cell.length_c   1.000
_cell.angle_alpha   90.00
_cell.angle_beta   90.00
_cell.angle_gamma   90.00
#
_symmetry.space_group_name_H-M   'P 1'
#
loop_
_entity.id
_entity.type
_entity.pdbx_description
1 polymer ?
#
loop_
_entity_poly.entity_id
_entity_poly.type
_entity_poly.pdbx_seq_one_letter_code
_entity_poly.pdbx_strand_id
1 'polypeptide(L)'
;MYVSAIPFFFALYQAFKLLSYIDKKKAFSELSVKALKNIKYCAVIISISYVPGLPFFYIVAKLEDAPGIMLIGLGIIFASTIIAVFAAVLQRLLQEAIDIKSENDLTI
;
A
#
# COMPACT_ATOMS: atom_id res chain seq x y z
N MET A 1 16.85 -5.78 3.03
CA MET A 1 16.05 -5.99 1.80
C MET A 1 15.04 -7.13 1.92
N TYR A 2 15.40 -8.34 2.40
CA TYR A 2 14.42 -9.44 2.52
C TYR A 2 13.24 -9.19 3.45
N VAL A 3 13.42 -8.33 4.47
CA VAL A 3 12.36 -7.97 5.43
C VAL A 3 11.14 -7.32 4.76
N SER A 4 11.32 -6.60 3.65
CA SER A 4 10.21 -5.99 2.92
C SER A 4 9.47 -6.96 1.99
N ALA A 5 9.99 -8.17 1.77
CA ALA A 5 9.32 -9.16 0.92
C ALA A 5 7.99 -9.61 1.53
N ILE A 6 7.95 -9.79 2.86
CA ILE A 6 6.75 -10.20 3.59
C ILE A 6 5.60 -9.19 3.38
N PRO A 7 5.74 -7.89 3.71
CA PRO A 7 4.67 -6.92 3.47
C PRO A 7 4.35 -6.75 1.98
N PHE A 8 5.31 -6.93 1.08
CA PHE A 8 5.06 -6.88 -0.36
C PHE A 8 4.13 -8.01 -0.84
N PHE A 9 4.47 -9.27 -0.55
CA PHE A 9 3.63 -10.41 -0.92
C PHE A 9 2.28 -10.39 -0.19
N PHE A 10 2.25 -9.93 1.05
CA PHE A 10 0.99 -9.74 1.75
C PHE A 10 0.11 -8.66 1.10
N ALA A 11 0.68 -7.53 0.66
CA ALA A 11 -0.04 -6.51 -0.08
C ALA A 11 -0.62 -7.07 -1.39
N LEU A 12 0.15 -7.87 -2.14
CA LEU A 12 -0.32 -8.56 -3.35
C LEU A 12 -1.49 -9.49 -3.07
N TYR A 13 -1.40 -10.29 -2.00
CA TYR A 13 -2.50 -11.16 -1.58
C TYR A 13 -3.76 -10.35 -1.28
N GLN A 14 -3.64 -9.20 -0.58
CA GLN A 14 -4.81 -8.35 -0.32
C GLN A 14 -5.34 -7.63 -1.55
N ALA A 15 -4.49 -7.27 -2.50
CA ALA A 15 -4.93 -6.75 -3.79
C ALA A 15 -5.75 -7.80 -4.57
N PHE A 16 -5.28 -9.06 -4.58
CA PHE A 16 -6.04 -10.17 -5.19
C PHE A 16 -7.37 -10.42 -4.48
N LYS A 17 -7.38 -10.34 -3.14
CA LYS A 17 -8.60 -10.47 -2.34
C LYS A 17 -9.60 -9.36 -2.64
N LEU A 18 -9.12 -8.13 -2.78
CA LEU A 18 -9.92 -6.97 -3.15
C LEU A 18 -10.55 -7.17 -4.54
N LEU A 19 -9.78 -7.65 -5.52
CA LEU A 19 -10.29 -7.99 -6.85
C LEU A 19 -11.40 -9.05 -6.78
N SER A 20 -11.20 -10.11 -5.99
CA SER A 20 -12.23 -11.13 -5.78
C SER A 20 -13.51 -10.58 -5.12
N TYR A 21 -13.40 -9.59 -4.23
CA TYR A 21 -14.57 -8.91 -3.67
C TYR A 21 -15.32 -8.09 -4.71
N ILE A 22 -14.60 -7.45 -5.65
CA ILE A 22 -15.20 -6.73 -6.77
C ILE A 22 -15.97 -7.71 -7.67
N ASP A 23 -15.34 -8.82 -8.05
CA ASP A 23 -15.97 -9.86 -8.91
C ASP A 23 -17.24 -10.44 -8.27
N LYS A 24 -17.24 -10.60 -6.95
CA LYS A 24 -18.39 -11.10 -6.18
C LYS A 24 -19.45 -10.04 -5.89
N LYS A 25 -19.39 -8.85 -6.51
CA LYS A 25 -20.27 -7.69 -6.25
C LYS A 25 -20.29 -7.24 -4.78
N LYS A 26 -19.21 -7.51 -4.03
CA LYS A 26 -19.00 -7.10 -2.64
C LYS A 26 -17.95 -5.99 -2.51
N ALA A 27 -17.76 -5.20 -3.58
CA ALA A 27 -16.82 -4.08 -3.60
C ALA A 27 -17.11 -3.09 -2.45
N PHE A 28 -18.36 -2.69 -2.25
CA PHE A 28 -18.81 -1.84 -1.14
C PHE A 28 -19.11 -2.67 0.10
N SER A 29 -18.07 -3.25 0.70
CA SER A 29 -18.18 -3.97 1.97
C SER A 29 -17.01 -3.64 2.87
N GLU A 30 -17.21 -3.81 4.18
CA GLU A 30 -16.13 -3.62 5.17
C GLU A 30 -14.92 -4.51 4.88
N LEU A 31 -15.11 -5.66 4.23
CA LEU A 31 -14.03 -6.55 3.83
C LEU A 31 -13.11 -5.90 2.79
N SER A 32 -13.67 -5.16 1.83
CA SER A 32 -12.89 -4.40 0.83
C SER A 32 -12.15 -3.23 1.47
N VAL A 33 -12.80 -2.51 2.39
CA VAL A 33 -12.14 -1.44 3.17
C VAL A 33 -10.98 -2.01 3.99
N LYS A 34 -11.18 -3.16 4.62
CA LYS A 34 -10.13 -3.86 5.38
C LYS A 34 -8.97 -4.31 4.49
N ALA A 35 -9.24 -4.79 3.27
CA ALA A 35 -8.20 -5.13 2.30
C ALA A 35 -7.37 -3.88 1.91
N LEU A 36 -8.02 -2.76 1.59
CA LEU A 36 -7.33 -1.48 1.30
C LEU A 36 -6.52 -0.97 2.50
N LYS A 37 -7.06 -1.06 3.71
CA LYS A 37 -6.35 -0.70 4.95
C LYS A 37 -5.08 -1.53 5.13
N ASN A 38 -5.13 -2.82 4.85
CA ASN A 38 -3.96 -3.71 4.90
C ASN A 38 -2.92 -3.37 3.83
N ILE A 39 -3.35 -3.09 2.59
CA ILE A 39 -2.45 -2.65 1.50
C ILE A 39 -1.71 -1.37 1.91
N LYS A 40 -2.45 -0.38 2.44
CA LYS A 40 -1.87 0.88 2.95
C LYS A 40 -0.80 0.61 4.01
N TYR A 41 -1.10 -0.21 5.03
CA TYR A 41 -0.12 -0.51 6.07
C TYR A 41 1.13 -1.19 5.52
N CYS A 42 0.98 -2.11 4.57
CA CYS A 42 2.14 -2.76 3.94
C CYS A 42 3.00 -1.75 3.19
N ALA A 43 2.38 -0.86 2.41
CA ALA A 43 3.09 0.19 1.69
C ALA A 43 3.84 1.14 2.66
N VAL A 44 3.23 1.50 3.78
CA VAL A 44 3.89 2.30 4.83
C VAL A 44 5.06 1.55 5.46
N ILE A 45 4.89 0.26 5.79
CA ILE A 45 5.96 -0.57 6.37
C ILE A 45 7.14 -0.69 5.40
N ILE A 46 6.88 -0.90 4.11
CA ILE A 46 7.93 -0.94 3.08
C ILE A 46 8.64 0.40 3.02
N SER A 47 7.90 1.51 2.94
CA SER A 47 8.48 2.86 2.92
C SER A 47 9.40 3.10 4.13
N ILE A 48 8.91 2.86 5.35
CA ILE A 48 9.67 3.05 6.59
C ILE A 48 10.89 2.13 6.66
N SER A 49 10.78 0.88 6.16
CA SER A 49 11.90 -0.07 6.18
C SER A 49 13.08 0.36 5.28
N TYR A 50 12.82 1.12 4.22
CA TYR A 50 13.85 1.58 3.28
C TYR A 50 14.48 2.92 3.68
N VAL A 51 13.81 3.75 4.49
CA VAL A 51 14.37 5.01 5.02
C VAL A 51 15.71 4.82 5.76
N PRO A 52 15.85 3.92 6.75
CA PRO A 52 17.13 3.68 7.41
C PRO A 52 18.14 2.95 6.50
N GLY A 53 17.69 2.43 5.35
CA GLY A 53 18.58 1.89 4.32
C GLY A 53 19.28 2.97 3.50
N LEU A 54 18.80 4.22 3.50
CA LEU A 54 19.39 5.31 2.70
C LEU A 54 20.87 5.60 3.01
N PRO A 55 21.32 5.66 4.29
CA PRO A 55 22.75 5.79 4.59
C PRO A 55 23.58 4.62 4.05
N PHE A 56 23.02 3.40 4.08
CA PHE A 56 23.67 2.23 3.52
C PHE A 56 23.78 2.33 1.99
N PHE A 57 22.69 2.71 1.30
CA PHE A 57 22.71 2.95 -0.15
C PHE A 57 23.71 4.06 -0.54
N TYR A 58 23.86 5.11 0.28
CA TYR A 58 24.83 6.17 0.05
C TYR A 58 26.28 5.68 0.14
N ILE A 59 26.60 4.86 1.14
CA ILE A 59 27.95 4.27 1.28
C ILE A 59 28.25 3.38 0.08
N VAL A 60 27.33 2.51 -0.32
CA VAL A 60 27.50 1.62 -1.48
C VAL A 60 27.62 2.42 -2.77
N ALA A 61 26.79 3.45 -2.98
CA ALA A 61 26.87 4.31 -4.15
C ALA A 61 28.22 5.02 -4.27
N LYS A 62 28.84 5.38 -3.14
CA LYS A 62 30.18 5.98 -3.10
C LYS A 62 31.29 4.95 -3.37
N LEU A 63 31.14 3.71 -2.90
CA LEU A 63 32.13 2.65 -3.10
C LEU A 63 32.19 2.17 -4.55
N GLU A 64 31.04 2.05 -5.20
CA GLU A 64 30.91 1.56 -6.58
C GLU A 64 30.96 2.68 -7.64
N ASP A 65 31.19 3.93 -7.22
CA ASP A 65 31.11 5.14 -8.05
C ASP A 65 29.80 5.22 -8.87
N ALA A 66 28.71 4.69 -8.29
CA ALA A 66 27.43 4.45 -8.95
C ALA A 66 26.31 5.24 -8.23
N PRO A 67 26.11 6.52 -8.57
CA PRO A 67 25.10 7.36 -7.91
C PRO A 67 23.67 6.85 -8.14
N GLY A 68 23.44 6.06 -9.20
CA GLY A 68 22.13 5.47 -9.51
C GLY A 68 21.56 4.57 -8.42
N ILE A 69 22.41 3.95 -7.58
CA ILE A 69 21.97 3.08 -6.48
C ILE A 69 21.13 3.86 -5.46
N MET A 70 21.47 5.13 -5.22
CA MET A 70 20.72 6.01 -4.32
C MET A 70 19.32 6.32 -4.88
N LEU A 71 19.22 6.52 -6.19
CA LEU A 71 17.94 6.78 -6.87
C LEU A 71 17.00 5.58 -6.80
N ILE A 72 17.52 4.35 -6.83
CA ILE A 72 16.70 3.14 -6.67
C ILE A 72 16.07 3.10 -5.27
N GLY A 73 16.86 3.36 -4.21
CA GLY A 73 16.36 3.40 -2.84
C GLY A 73 15.28 4.47 -2.65
N LEU A 74 15.51 5.68 -3.17
CA LEU A 74 14.53 6.76 -3.18
C LEU A 74 13.26 6.41 -3.98
N GLY A 75 13.43 5.77 -5.14
CA GLY A 75 12.33 5.34 -5.99
C GLY A 75 11.40 4.35 -5.30
N ILE A 76 11.94 3.40 -4.54
CA ILE A 76 11.16 2.42 -3.77
C ILE A 76 10.33 3.12 -2.68
N ILE A 77 10.94 4.04 -1.93
CA ILE A 77 10.26 4.82 -0.88
C ILE A 77 9.13 5.65 -1.49
N PHE A 78 9.42 6.34 -2.61
CA PHE A 78 8.45 7.19 -3.29
C PHE A 78 7.27 6.39 -3.84
N ALA A 79 7.53 5.28 -4.55
CA ALA A 79 6.49 4.39 -5.06
C ALA A 79 5.63 3.81 -3.94
N SER A 80 6.23 3.38 -2.83
CA SER A 80 5.50 2.87 -1.67
C SER A 80 4.63 3.95 -1.03
N THR A 81 5.12 5.19 -0.96
CA THR A 81 4.35 6.34 -0.46
C THR A 81 3.15 6.64 -1.35
N ILE A 82 3.33 6.64 -2.67
CA ILE A 82 2.23 6.81 -3.64
C ILE A 82 1.16 5.74 -3.40
N ILE A 83 1.54 4.47 -3.33
CA ILE A 83 0.60 3.37 -3.08
C ILE A 83 -0.15 3.56 -1.76
N ALA A 84 0.56 3.97 -0.69
CA ALA A 84 -0.05 4.23 0.60
C ALA A 84 -1.10 5.36 0.55
N VAL A 85 -0.78 6.46 -0.14
CA VAL A 85 -1.70 7.59 -0.32
C VAL A 85 -2.92 7.17 -1.14
N PHE A 86 -2.73 6.51 -2.27
CA PHE A 86 -3.85 6.02 -3.09
C PHE A 86 -4.73 5.04 -2.34
N ALA A 87 -4.13 4.07 -1.63
CA ALA A 87 -4.88 3.12 -0.82
C ALA A 87 -5.66 3.82 0.31
N ALA A 88 -5.11 4.87 0.92
CA ALA A 88 -5.79 5.66 1.94
C ALA A 88 -7.00 6.44 1.38
N VAL A 89 -6.83 7.07 0.21
CA VAL A 89 -7.91 7.78 -0.49
C VAL A 89 -9.03 6.80 -0.85
N LEU A 90 -8.69 5.68 -1.50
CA LEU A 90 -9.67 4.64 -1.84
C LEU A 90 -10.35 4.06 -0.61
N GLN A 91 -9.61 3.82 0.48
CA GLN A 91 -10.17 3.32 1.74
C GLN A 91 -11.25 4.26 2.27
N ARG A 92 -10.99 5.59 2.25
CA ARG A 92 -11.93 6.60 2.74
C ARG A 92 -13.17 6.71 1.84
N LEU A 93 -12.97 6.82 0.53
CA LEU A 93 -14.07 6.90 -0.44
C LEU A 93 -14.99 5.67 -0.36
N LEU A 94 -14.41 4.48 -0.21
CA LEU A 94 -15.18 3.25 -0.13
C LEU A 94 -15.95 3.14 1.19
N GLN A 95 -15.39 3.65 2.30
CA GLN A 95 -16.09 3.74 3.58
C GLN A 95 -17.28 4.70 3.49
N GLU A 96 -17.07 5.91 2.96
CA GLU A 96 -18.14 6.90 2.77
C GLU A 96 -19.28 6.33 1.90
N ALA A 97 -18.94 5.60 0.83
CA ALA A 97 -19.95 4.94 -0.01
C ALA A 97 -20.72 3.82 0.71
N ILE A 98 -20.08 3.09 1.63
CA ILE A 98 -20.74 2.07 2.46
C ILE A 98 -21.70 2.73 3.44
N ASP A 99 -21.28 3.81 4.09
CA ASP A 99 -22.09 4.51 5.09
C ASP A 99 -23.36 5.09 4.45
N ILE A 100 -23.23 5.71 3.25
CA ILE A 100 -24.38 6.21 2.47
C ILE A 100 -25.34 5.08 2.09
N LYS A 101 -24.81 3.93 1.64
CA LYS A 101 -25.64 2.77 1.29
C LYS A 101 -26.38 2.23 2.52
N SER A 102 -25.70 2.16 3.66
CA SER A 102 -26.30 1.69 4.92
C SER A 102 -27.40 2.62 5.41
N GLU A 103 -27.26 3.93 5.25
CA GLU A 103 -28.30 4.90 5.62
C GLU A 103 -29.54 4.74 4.73
N ASN A 104 -29.35 4.60 3.42
CA ASN A 104 -30.43 4.39 2.47
C ASN A 104 -31.17 3.06 2.73
N ASP A 105 -30.46 1.97 3.07
CA ASP A 105 -31.07 0.68 3.41
C ASP A 105 -31.87 0.72 4.74
N LEU A 106 -31.64 1.72 5.60
CA LEU A 106 -32.34 1.90 6.89
C LEU A 106 -33.56 2.83 6.83
N THR A 107 -33.68 3.66 5.78
CA THR A 107 -34.78 4.64 5.64
C THR A 107 -35.91 4.19 4.71
N ILE A 108 -35.71 3.11 3.94
CA ILE A 108 -36.71 2.53 3.04
C ILE A 108 -37.39 1.33 3.69
#